data_AF-L0RBZ3-F1
#
_entry.id   AF-L0RBZ3-F1
#
_cell.length_a   1.000
_cell.length_b   1.000
_cell.length_c   1.000
_cell.angle_alpha   90.00
_cell.angle_beta   90.00
_cell.angle_gamma   90.00
#
_symmetry.space_group_name_H-M   'P 1'
#
loop_
_entity.id
_entity.type
_entity.pdbx_description
1 polymer ?
#
loop_
_entity_poly.entity_id
_entity_poly.type
_entity_poly.pdbx_seq_one_letter_code
_entity_poly.pdbx_strand_id
1 'polypeptide(L)'
;MLHFHDGKYNVANALFINLNNILSVNKYRGHDLNQHTGSNMENITIQPNIMTPPESLTTPAGTEIFIPKGVCAKQINFAVEDGKLSYLNFTGGCDGNLKAVSALTEGMELEDIIRKLSGITCGKKSTSCPDQLCCALREYINEKE
;
A
#
# COMPACT_ATOMS: atom_id res chain seq x y z
N MET A 1 36.22 21.21 5.55
CA MET A 1 35.77 22.34 4.71
C MET A 1 34.25 22.25 4.65
N LEU A 2 33.59 23.28 5.17
CA LEU A 2 32.16 23.31 5.52
C LEU A 2 31.28 23.64 4.29
N HIS A 3 30.11 22.99 4.27
CA HIS A 3 28.76 23.38 3.78
C HIS A 3 28.58 24.39 2.64
N PHE A 4 27.63 24.09 1.73
CA PHE A 4 26.69 25.07 1.15
C PHE A 4 25.28 24.49 0.92
N HIS A 5 24.27 25.36 1.12
CA HIS A 5 22.81 25.18 1.15
C HIS A 5 22.11 25.50 -0.20
N ASP A 6 20.88 24.98 -0.32
CA ASP A 6 19.66 25.48 -0.99
C ASP A 6 19.65 25.96 -2.45
N GLY A 7 18.87 25.25 -3.27
CA GLY A 7 18.42 25.67 -4.61
C GLY A 7 16.92 25.40 -4.79
N LYS A 8 16.12 26.46 -4.67
CA LYS A 8 14.66 26.51 -4.88
C LYS A 8 14.31 26.22 -6.35
N TYR A 9 13.30 25.39 -6.60
CA TYR A 9 12.62 25.33 -7.90
C TYR A 9 11.15 25.70 -7.72
N ASN A 10 10.74 26.77 -8.40
CA ASN A 10 9.36 27.23 -8.50
C ASN A 10 9.17 27.71 -9.94
N VAL A 11 8.37 27.00 -10.74
CA VAL A 11 7.77 27.53 -11.98
C VAL A 11 6.35 27.02 -12.07
N ALA A 12 5.43 27.98 -12.06
CA ALA A 12 4.02 27.81 -12.30
C ALA A 12 3.71 27.55 -13.78
N ASN A 13 2.51 27.01 -14.01
CA ASN A 13 1.73 26.97 -15.26
C ASN A 13 2.13 25.98 -16.36
N ALA A 14 1.30 24.95 -16.53
CA ALA A 14 0.47 24.83 -17.73
C ALA A 14 -0.79 23.99 -17.45
N LEU A 15 -1.94 24.62 -17.69
CA LEU A 15 -3.30 24.08 -17.63
C LEU A 15 -3.56 23.13 -18.82
N PHE A 16 -4.73 22.46 -18.79
CA PHE A 16 -5.45 21.74 -19.86
C PHE A 16 -5.35 20.21 -19.87
N ILE A 17 -6.31 19.52 -19.22
CA ILE A 17 -7.01 18.37 -19.82
C ILE A 17 -8.51 18.37 -19.43
N ASN A 18 -9.32 18.83 -20.39
CA ASN A 18 -10.61 18.31 -20.87
C ASN A 18 -11.55 17.53 -19.90
N LEU A 19 -12.70 18.16 -19.58
CA LEU A 19 -13.93 17.47 -19.16
C LEU A 19 -14.50 16.68 -20.34
N ASN A 20 -14.81 15.39 -20.15
CA ASN A 20 -16.00 14.69 -20.67
C ASN A 20 -15.84 13.16 -20.50
N ASN A 21 -16.43 12.57 -19.47
CA ASN A 21 -17.51 11.58 -19.65
C ASN A 21 -18.08 11.12 -18.32
N ILE A 22 -19.39 11.33 -18.18
CA ILE A 22 -20.22 10.91 -17.06
C ILE A 22 -20.94 9.61 -17.50
N LEU A 23 -21.19 8.74 -16.52
CA LEU A 23 -22.17 7.63 -16.49
C LEU A 23 -21.77 6.29 -17.13
N SER A 24 -21.49 5.32 -16.26
CA SER A 24 -22.15 4.03 -16.39
C SER A 24 -22.49 3.42 -15.03
N VAL A 25 -23.59 2.71 -15.02
CA VAL A 25 -24.59 2.62 -13.95
C VAL A 25 -24.36 1.36 -13.14
N ASN A 26 -24.23 1.47 -11.82
CA ASN A 26 -24.13 0.31 -10.92
C ASN A 26 -25.53 -0.29 -10.71
N LYS A 27 -25.83 -1.42 -11.37
CA LYS A 27 -27.08 -2.17 -11.22
C LYS A 27 -26.89 -3.28 -10.19
N TYR A 28 -27.15 -2.99 -8.91
CA TYR A 28 -27.40 -4.03 -7.91
C TYR A 28 -28.91 -4.23 -7.76
N ARG A 29 -29.33 -5.51 -7.78
CA ARG A 29 -30.71 -5.98 -7.86
C ARG A 29 -31.06 -6.76 -6.59
N GLY A 30 -32.19 -6.40 -5.98
CA GLY A 30 -32.97 -7.18 -5.01
C GLY A 30 -32.63 -6.90 -3.54
N HIS A 31 -33.56 -6.84 -2.60
CA HIS A 31 -35.02 -6.91 -2.63
C HIS A 31 -35.53 -6.42 -1.26
N ASP A 32 -36.81 -6.05 -1.24
CA ASP A 32 -37.71 -5.87 -0.10
C ASP A 32 -38.04 -4.48 0.44
N LEU A 33 -39.35 -4.24 0.30
CA LEU A 33 -40.18 -3.10 0.64
C LEU A 33 -40.53 -3.17 2.13
N ASN A 34 -40.50 -2.04 2.84
CA ASN A 34 -41.76 -1.46 3.30
C ASN A 34 -41.62 -0.06 3.88
N GLN A 35 -42.73 0.64 3.73
CA GLN A 35 -42.98 2.05 3.95
C GLN A 35 -43.02 2.38 5.44
N HIS A 36 -42.51 3.55 5.82
CA HIS A 36 -43.08 4.29 6.94
C HIS A 36 -43.06 5.79 6.68
N THR A 37 -44.23 6.33 6.98
CA THR A 37 -44.75 7.70 6.95
C THR A 37 -43.83 8.74 7.59
N GLY A 38 -43.90 9.96 7.04
CA GLY A 38 -42.97 11.06 7.34
C GLY A 38 -43.04 11.64 8.75
N SER A 39 -41.97 12.36 9.07
CA SER A 39 -41.93 13.46 10.04
C SER A 39 -40.56 14.14 9.97
N ASN A 40 -40.60 15.48 10.01
CA ASN A 40 -39.53 16.41 10.36
C ASN A 40 -38.36 16.59 9.38
N MET A 41 -38.46 17.69 8.64
CA MET A 41 -37.35 18.36 7.97
C MET A 41 -36.48 19.05 9.03
N GLU A 42 -35.62 18.27 9.70
CA GLU A 42 -34.50 18.85 10.44
C GLU A 42 -33.44 19.32 9.43
N ASN A 43 -32.96 20.56 9.61
CA ASN A 43 -31.88 21.14 8.83
C ASN A 43 -30.63 20.28 8.99
N ILE A 44 -30.39 19.38 8.03
CA ILE A 44 -29.14 18.66 7.90
C ILE A 44 -28.08 19.71 7.54
N THR A 45 -27.29 20.11 8.54
CA THR A 45 -26.06 20.85 8.30
C THR A 45 -25.11 19.91 7.58
N ILE A 46 -25.06 20.02 6.24
CA ILE A 46 -24.07 19.32 5.43
C ILE A 46 -22.72 19.94 5.78
N GLN A 47 -21.98 19.31 6.68
CA GLN A 47 -20.55 19.58 6.75
C GLN A 47 -19.95 19.15 5.41
N PRO A 48 -19.20 20.03 4.73
CA PRO A 48 -18.48 19.61 3.54
C PRO A 48 -17.55 18.47 3.97
N ASN A 49 -17.78 17.29 3.41
CA ASN A 49 -16.85 16.18 3.55
C ASN A 49 -15.59 16.59 2.78
N ILE A 50 -14.68 17.29 3.45
CA ILE A 50 -13.36 17.57 2.93
C ILE A 50 -12.68 16.20 2.90
N MET A 51 -12.70 15.59 1.73
CA MET A 51 -11.80 14.51 1.37
C MET A 51 -10.39 15.10 1.49
N THR A 52 -9.81 15.07 2.68
CA THR A 52 -8.38 15.22 2.81
C THR A 52 -7.78 14.16 1.90
N PRO A 53 -6.84 14.50 1.00
CA PRO A 53 -6.04 13.49 0.32
C PRO A 53 -5.56 12.51 1.40
N PRO A 54 -5.70 11.18 1.22
CA PRO A 54 -5.08 10.27 2.15
C PRO A 54 -3.62 10.69 2.24
N GLU A 55 -3.13 10.85 3.46
CA GLU A 55 -1.74 11.11 3.78
C GLU A 55 -0.93 9.87 3.36
N SER A 56 -0.83 9.64 2.06
CA SER A 56 -0.26 8.43 1.47
C SER A 56 0.70 8.89 0.40
N LEU A 57 1.98 8.98 0.76
CA LEU A 57 3.14 8.85 -0.13
C LEU A 57 4.48 9.09 0.60
N THR A 58 4.52 9.18 1.93
CA THR A 58 5.79 9.19 2.66
C THR A 58 6.17 7.77 3.04
N THR A 59 7.08 7.18 2.28
CA THR A 59 7.82 5.98 2.70
C THR A 59 8.42 6.24 4.09
N PRO A 60 8.18 5.40 5.11
CA PRO A 60 8.68 5.63 6.46
C PRO A 60 10.21 5.75 6.52
N ALA A 61 10.73 6.54 7.46
CA ALA A 61 12.15 6.57 7.75
C ALA A 61 12.62 5.18 8.20
N GLY A 62 13.83 4.77 7.80
CA GLY A 62 14.36 3.43 8.10
C GLY A 62 13.80 2.31 7.20
N THR A 63 13.21 2.66 6.06
CA THR A 63 12.80 1.68 5.06
C THR A 63 14.01 1.08 4.34
N GLU A 64 14.09 -0.25 4.36
CA GLU A 64 15.01 -1.06 3.60
C GLU A 64 14.43 -1.38 2.22
N ILE A 65 15.31 -1.50 1.22
CA ILE A 65 14.93 -1.77 -0.17
C ILE A 65 15.60 -3.05 -0.64
N PHE A 66 14.79 -4.01 -1.09
CA PHE A 66 15.25 -5.27 -1.63
C PHE A 66 14.78 -5.48 -3.07
N ILE A 67 15.67 -5.97 -3.94
CA ILE A 67 15.36 -6.25 -5.35
C ILE A 67 15.18 -7.76 -5.53
N PRO A 68 13.93 -8.26 -5.65
CA PRO A 68 13.65 -9.68 -5.69
C PRO A 68 13.99 -10.28 -7.04
N LYS A 69 14.30 -11.59 -7.06
CA LYS A 69 14.72 -12.32 -8.26
C LYS A 69 13.70 -13.41 -8.62
N GLY A 70 13.50 -13.63 -9.92
CA GLY A 70 12.62 -14.70 -10.41
C GLY A 70 11.11 -14.48 -10.23
N VAL A 71 10.67 -13.30 -9.76
CA VAL A 71 9.27 -12.99 -9.44
C VAL A 71 8.72 -11.82 -10.25
N CYS A 72 7.42 -11.50 -10.08
CA CYS A 72 6.78 -10.39 -10.80
C CYS A 72 6.99 -9.02 -10.13
N ALA A 73 7.14 -8.99 -8.79
CA ALA A 73 7.55 -7.79 -8.08
C ALA A 73 8.95 -7.35 -8.54
N LYS A 74 9.17 -6.04 -8.56
CA LYS A 74 10.42 -5.38 -8.98
C LYS A 74 11.20 -4.81 -7.82
N GLN A 75 10.53 -4.53 -6.72
CA GLN A 75 11.10 -3.97 -5.50
C GLN A 75 10.22 -4.37 -4.32
N ILE A 76 10.85 -4.61 -3.18
CA ILE A 76 10.22 -4.80 -1.87
C ILE A 76 10.77 -3.73 -0.95
N ASN A 77 9.90 -2.91 -0.38
CA ASN A 77 10.24 -1.89 0.60
C ASN A 77 9.66 -2.32 1.94
N PHE A 78 10.47 -2.38 2.98
CA PHE A 78 9.99 -2.75 4.30
C PHE A 78 10.70 -2.00 5.41
N ALA A 79 10.05 -1.84 6.55
CA ALA A 79 10.66 -1.30 7.76
C ALA A 79 10.40 -2.24 8.93
N VAL A 80 11.33 -2.25 9.89
CA VAL A 80 11.30 -3.12 11.06
C VAL A 80 11.43 -2.27 12.32
N GLU A 81 10.52 -2.48 13.26
CA GLU A 81 10.48 -1.82 14.57
C GLU A 81 10.35 -2.89 15.65
N ASP A 82 11.26 -2.88 16.64
CA ASP A 82 11.26 -3.82 17.76
C ASP A 82 11.15 -5.31 17.34
N GLY A 83 11.84 -5.69 16.26
CA GLY A 83 11.83 -7.07 15.72
C GLY A 83 10.58 -7.44 14.91
N LYS A 84 9.68 -6.48 14.68
CA LYS A 84 8.42 -6.67 13.96
C LYS A 84 8.38 -5.88 12.67
N LEU A 85 7.69 -6.42 11.68
CA LEU A 85 7.49 -5.75 10.40
C LEU A 85 6.48 -4.59 10.56
N SER A 86 6.95 -3.34 10.55
CA SER A 86 6.09 -2.16 10.71
C SER A 86 5.58 -1.61 9.37
N TYR A 87 6.28 -1.87 8.27
CA TYR A 87 5.89 -1.44 6.94
C TYR A 87 6.27 -2.47 5.89
N LEU A 88 5.40 -2.67 4.89
CA LEU A 88 5.70 -3.50 3.73
C LEU A 88 4.95 -3.01 2.48
N ASN A 89 5.70 -2.70 1.43
CA ASN A 89 5.16 -2.36 0.12
C ASN A 89 5.92 -3.05 -1.00
N PHE A 90 5.19 -3.51 -2.01
CA PHE A 90 5.76 -4.08 -3.22
C PHE A 90 5.57 -3.13 -4.40
N THR A 91 6.59 -3.01 -5.25
CA THR A 91 6.45 -2.36 -6.56
C THR A 91 6.27 -3.43 -7.63
N GLY A 92 5.12 -3.41 -8.31
CA GLY A 92 4.77 -4.38 -9.34
C GLY A 92 4.32 -5.74 -8.79
N GLY A 93 3.81 -6.59 -9.68
CA GLY A 93 3.20 -7.88 -9.32
C GLY A 93 1.68 -7.81 -9.21
N CYS A 94 1.07 -8.78 -8.51
CA CYS A 94 -0.39 -8.81 -8.33
C CYS A 94 -0.78 -7.85 -7.19
N ASP A 95 -1.25 -6.66 -7.55
CA ASP A 95 -1.55 -5.57 -6.62
C ASP A 95 -2.41 -6.00 -5.42
N GLY A 96 -3.56 -6.64 -5.68
CA GLY A 96 -4.48 -7.05 -4.61
C GLY A 96 -3.89 -8.10 -3.66
N ASN A 97 -3.20 -9.11 -4.20
CA ASN A 97 -2.59 -10.15 -3.37
C ASN A 97 -1.41 -9.62 -2.56
N LEU A 98 -0.60 -8.74 -3.13
CA LEU A 98 0.56 -8.18 -2.44
C LEU A 98 0.15 -7.20 -1.35
N LYS A 99 -0.90 -6.40 -1.56
CA LYS A 99 -1.52 -5.59 -0.50
C LYS A 99 -2.09 -6.46 0.62
N ALA A 100 -2.72 -7.58 0.28
CA ALA A 100 -3.20 -8.52 1.29
C ALA A 100 -2.05 -9.12 2.12
N VAL A 101 -0.94 -9.50 1.48
CA VAL A 101 0.27 -9.94 2.19
C VAL A 101 0.77 -8.84 3.13
N SER A 102 0.94 -7.60 2.64
CA SER A 102 1.37 -6.46 3.46
C SER A 102 0.52 -6.30 4.72
N ALA A 103 -0.81 -6.27 4.57
CA ALA A 103 -1.74 -6.10 5.68
C ALA A 103 -1.73 -7.30 6.66
N LEU A 104 -1.59 -8.53 6.16
CA LEU A 104 -1.58 -9.73 7.01
C LEU A 104 -0.29 -9.88 7.81
N THR A 105 0.81 -9.29 7.35
CA THR A 105 2.12 -9.40 8.00
C THR A 105 2.49 -8.19 8.87
N GLU A 106 1.69 -7.12 8.85
CA GLU A 106 1.92 -5.92 9.65
C GLU A 106 1.92 -6.25 11.16
N GLY A 107 2.93 -5.76 11.87
CA GLY A 107 3.13 -5.99 13.31
C GLY A 107 3.57 -7.41 13.68
N MET A 108 3.84 -8.29 12.72
CA MET A 108 4.31 -9.65 12.99
C MET A 108 5.82 -9.70 13.21
N GLU A 109 6.25 -10.61 14.08
CA GLU A 109 7.66 -10.99 14.25
C GLU A 109 8.25 -11.49 12.92
N LEU A 110 9.46 -11.06 12.59
CA LEU A 110 10.09 -11.40 11.30
C LEU A 110 10.19 -12.93 11.11
N GLU A 111 10.52 -13.65 12.17
CA GLU A 111 10.72 -15.09 12.14
C GLU A 111 9.42 -15.85 11.86
N ASP A 112 8.29 -15.31 12.32
CA ASP A 112 6.97 -15.87 12.04
C ASP A 112 6.56 -15.67 10.58
N ILE A 113 6.89 -14.52 9.99
CA ILE A 113 6.67 -14.24 8.57
C ILE A 113 7.51 -15.21 7.72
N ILE A 114 8.80 -15.34 8.05
CA ILE A 114 9.72 -16.25 7.38
C ILE A 114 9.18 -17.69 7.44
N ARG A 115 8.77 -18.14 8.62
CA ARG A 115 8.21 -19.49 8.82
C ARG A 115 6.93 -19.73 8.03
N LYS A 116 6.04 -18.74 7.91
CA LYS A 116 4.75 -18.88 7.23
C LYS A 116 4.85 -18.82 5.71
N LEU A 117 5.75 -17.99 5.18
CA LEU A 117 5.77 -17.63 3.77
C LEU A 117 6.92 -18.27 2.97
N SER A 118 7.96 -18.77 3.64
CA SER A 118 9.11 -19.35 2.94
C SER A 118 8.74 -20.63 2.20
N GLY A 119 9.25 -20.77 0.98
CA GLY A 119 9.00 -21.89 0.08
C GLY A 119 7.71 -21.80 -0.72
N ILE A 120 6.86 -20.78 -0.51
CA ILE A 120 5.66 -20.58 -1.35
C ILE A 120 6.11 -20.27 -2.78
N THR A 121 5.63 -21.05 -3.75
CA THR A 121 5.95 -20.89 -5.18
C THR A 121 4.80 -20.25 -5.96
N CYS A 122 5.11 -19.69 -7.13
CA CYS A 122 4.12 -19.06 -8.01
C CYS A 122 4.09 -19.74 -9.39
N GLY A 123 3.09 -20.60 -9.60
CA GLY A 123 2.94 -21.34 -10.86
C GLY A 123 4.14 -22.25 -11.13
N LYS A 124 4.83 -22.03 -12.25
CA LYS A 124 6.04 -22.81 -12.64
C LYS A 124 7.35 -22.26 -12.06
N LYS A 125 7.30 -21.16 -11.30
CA LYS A 125 8.50 -20.52 -10.72
C LYS A 125 8.92 -21.27 -9.47
N SER A 126 10.22 -21.34 -9.20
CA SER A 126 10.78 -21.95 -7.99
C SER A 126 10.62 -21.07 -6.73
N THR A 127 10.01 -19.89 -6.84
CA THR A 127 9.82 -18.92 -5.76
C THR A 127 8.59 -18.05 -6.04
N SER A 128 8.24 -17.16 -5.11
CA SER A 128 7.13 -16.21 -5.21
C SER A 128 7.47 -14.89 -4.53
N CYS A 129 6.67 -13.84 -4.75
CA CYS A 129 6.88 -12.56 -4.07
C CYS A 129 6.91 -12.67 -2.53
N PRO A 130 5.98 -13.40 -1.86
CA PRO A 130 6.08 -13.59 -0.42
C PRO A 130 7.30 -14.44 0.00
N ASP A 131 7.74 -15.40 -0.80
CA ASP A 131 8.98 -16.14 -0.51
C ASP A 131 10.23 -15.26 -0.66
N GLN A 132 10.25 -14.36 -1.65
CA GLN A 132 11.33 -13.36 -1.80
C GLN A 132 11.35 -12.32 -0.67
N LEU A 133 10.20 -12.02 -0.05
CA LEU A 133 10.18 -11.25 1.20
C LEU A 133 10.94 -12.01 2.30
N CYS A 134 10.78 -13.33 2.43
CA CYS A 134 11.55 -14.10 3.40
C CYS A 134 13.06 -14.06 3.14
N CYS A 135 13.50 -13.98 1.88
CA CYS A 135 14.91 -13.74 1.57
C CYS A 135 15.37 -12.38 2.09
N ALA A 136 14.60 -11.32 1.80
CA ALA A 136 14.90 -9.95 2.26
C ALA A 136 15.00 -9.84 3.79
N LEU A 137 14.07 -10.48 4.51
CA LEU A 137 14.06 -10.46 5.98
C LEU A 137 15.24 -11.23 6.57
N ARG A 138 15.64 -12.37 5.99
CA ARG A 138 16.85 -13.10 6.44
C ARG A 138 18.12 -12.30 6.20
N GLU A 139 18.24 -11.64 5.06
CA GLU A 139 19.37 -10.74 4.78
C GLU A 139 19.43 -9.61 5.81
N TYR A 140 18.30 -8.96 6.09
CA TYR A 140 18.21 -7.92 7.12
C TYR A 140 18.64 -8.40 8.51
N ILE A 141 18.17 -9.58 8.95
CA ILE A 141 18.54 -10.15 10.26
C ILE A 141 20.05 -10.38 10.31
N ASN A 142 20.63 -11.00 9.28
CA ASN A 142 22.06 -11.31 9.24
C ASN A 142 22.97 -10.07 9.20
N GLU A 143 22.50 -8.94 8.67
CA GLU A 143 23.27 -7.68 8.63
C GLU A 143 23.26 -6.92 9.97
N LYS A 144 22.30 -7.22 10.85
CA LYS A 144 22.12 -6.54 12.15
C LYS A 144 22.68 -7.34 13.34
N GLU A 145 23.15 -8.57 13.12
CA GLU A 145 23.93 -9.37 14.08
C GLU A 145 25.43 -8.99 14.05
#